data_AF-A0A7Y5BU73-F1
#
_entry.id   AF-A0A7Y5BU73-F1
#
_cell.length_a   1.000
_cell.length_b   1.000
_cell.length_c   1.000
_cell.angle_alpha   90.00
_cell.angle_beta   90.00
_cell.angle_gamma   90.00
#
_symmetry.space_group_name_H-M   'P 1'
#
loop_
_entity.id
_entity.type
_entity.pdbx_description
1 polymer ?
#
loop_
_entity_poly.entity_id
_entity_poly.type
_entity_poly.pdbx_seq_one_letter_code
_entity_poly.pdbx_strand_id
1 'polypeptide(L)'
;MQLIDWDHFQVADTDLQTINAKLSGRVHLRVLVKMLVRIVLQAYPWQNRTDLVPLFDPRKTYATGARVAIPVADSQRLRPDHWQVGEVQRTEQVENPVQGKFQVVWLDVEGKVRMLAGEVAGAEPFQISFPPEQEVDWESLVSTIVETYSPRLVEQIKLAIDEGRLQGWIQGEEVFLGVVAKGLGEDEAYYIADFFASITDDVFWLTTAQVLEQLQELGLLTEVPEETALSVLSRFLTEGGYHHLGGERWTTKEWLVKLDRELKRQVTVPRMRSKVAEMVGQDDIPDFERYEDFPLNEEAKQALEELGEDGKGKETPSPKEWLPPSIPVPLQTLTYLHIMQGFFPLGKRLAKAFSPGEDRQLVHIQVVEGEYLPFLVCRGEGVLKALNAEKFREKFLFEINIPAGTKLWVEYQTSHEYRIFPRPLPEPKPVKCKLAYMEERKLVLDETEIEIFF
;
A
#
# COMPACT_ATOMS: atom_id res chain seq x y z
N MET A 1 22.88 -42.02 -7.43
CA MET A 1 22.85 -40.54 -7.43
C MET A 1 21.66 -40.09 -6.60
N GLN A 2 21.81 -39.00 -5.85
CA GLN A 2 20.72 -38.33 -5.12
C GLN A 2 20.51 -36.95 -5.73
N LEU A 3 19.26 -36.52 -5.79
CA LEU A 3 18.82 -35.26 -6.38
C LEU A 3 17.95 -34.50 -5.39
N ILE A 4 17.91 -33.18 -5.51
CA ILE A 4 17.12 -32.32 -4.63
C ILE A 4 15.63 -32.50 -4.92
N ASP A 5 14.84 -32.73 -3.88
CA ASP A 5 13.41 -32.58 -3.92
C ASP A 5 13.09 -31.08 -3.85
N TRP A 6 12.62 -30.51 -4.96
CA TRP A 6 12.28 -29.08 -5.03
C TRP A 6 10.89 -28.79 -4.45
N ASP A 7 9.95 -29.73 -4.60
CA ASP A 7 8.90 -29.93 -3.59
C ASP A 7 9.61 -30.36 -2.30
N HIS A 8 9.18 -30.20 -1.08
CA HIS A 8 9.98 -30.51 0.14
C HIS A 8 11.37 -29.86 0.29
N PHE A 9 11.79 -28.96 -0.62
CA PHE A 9 13.04 -28.21 -0.46
C PHE A 9 13.08 -27.48 0.88
N GLN A 10 14.21 -27.63 1.57
CA GLN A 10 14.52 -26.93 2.81
C GLN A 10 15.83 -26.17 2.63
N VAL A 11 15.81 -24.88 2.92
CA VAL A 11 17.03 -24.07 2.81
C VAL A 11 17.99 -24.45 3.93
N ALA A 12 19.22 -24.84 3.57
CA ALA A 12 20.26 -25.16 4.52
C ALA A 12 20.98 -23.90 5.00
N ASP A 13 21.47 -23.90 6.24
CA ASP A 13 22.21 -22.76 6.80
C ASP A 13 23.48 -22.42 6.00
N THR A 14 24.12 -23.42 5.40
CA THR A 14 25.29 -23.24 4.54
C THR A 14 24.97 -22.43 3.28
N ASP A 15 23.76 -22.61 2.74
CA ASP A 15 23.30 -21.88 1.56
C ASP A 15 23.04 -20.41 1.94
N LEU A 16 22.37 -20.18 3.07
CA LEU A 16 22.10 -18.84 3.61
C LEU A 16 23.36 -18.08 3.99
N GLN A 17 24.34 -18.75 4.59
CA GLN A 17 25.64 -18.14 4.90
C GLN A 17 26.34 -17.64 3.64
N THR A 18 26.25 -18.40 2.55
CA THR A 18 26.81 -17.99 1.26
C THR A 18 26.08 -16.77 0.70
N ILE A 19 24.76 -16.70 0.88
CA ILE A 19 23.94 -15.53 0.49
C ILE A 19 24.34 -14.30 1.34
N ASN A 20 24.36 -14.43 2.67
CA ASN A 20 24.74 -13.36 3.59
C ASN A 20 26.16 -12.83 3.34
N ALA A 21 27.09 -13.69 2.90
CA ALA A 21 28.47 -13.29 2.59
C ALA A 21 28.61 -12.60 1.22
N LYS A 22 27.75 -12.94 0.25
CA LYS A 22 27.85 -12.42 -1.13
C LYS A 22 26.96 -11.22 -1.41
N LEU A 23 25.88 -11.03 -0.64
CA LEU A 23 24.89 -9.99 -0.88
C LEU A 23 24.79 -9.03 0.29
N SER A 24 24.83 -7.74 -0.05
CA SER A 24 24.51 -6.63 0.84
C SER A 24 23.73 -5.60 0.02
N GLY A 25 22.66 -5.04 0.59
CA GLY A 25 21.81 -4.04 -0.06
C GLY A 25 20.50 -4.59 -0.63
N ARG A 26 19.95 -3.86 -1.59
CA ARG A 26 18.63 -4.11 -2.20
C ARG A 26 18.75 -5.06 -3.39
N VAL A 27 17.98 -6.14 -3.36
CA VAL A 27 17.94 -7.16 -4.42
C VAL A 27 16.49 -7.55 -4.70
N HIS A 28 16.13 -7.64 -5.97
CA HIS A 28 14.82 -8.15 -6.35
C HIS A 28 14.64 -9.62 -5.91
N LEU A 29 13.50 -9.98 -5.33
CA LEU A 29 13.21 -11.30 -4.77
C LEU A 29 13.46 -12.43 -5.77
N ARG A 30 13.01 -12.26 -7.03
CA ARG A 30 13.32 -13.19 -8.13
C ARG A 30 14.82 -13.42 -8.35
N VAL A 31 15.65 -12.37 -8.21
CA VAL A 31 17.11 -12.49 -8.35
C VAL A 31 17.70 -13.25 -7.16
N LEU A 32 17.24 -12.96 -5.95
CA LEU A 32 17.64 -13.69 -4.75
C LEU A 32 17.29 -15.19 -4.84
N VAL A 33 16.08 -15.51 -5.31
CA VAL A 33 15.65 -16.91 -5.54
C VAL A 33 16.53 -17.60 -6.58
N LYS A 34 16.84 -16.95 -7.70
CA LYS A 34 17.77 -17.49 -8.71
C LYS A 34 19.15 -17.76 -8.13
N MET A 35 19.67 -16.84 -7.32
CA MET A 35 20.96 -17.01 -6.66
C MET A 35 20.94 -18.15 -5.65
N LEU A 36 19.87 -18.29 -4.85
CA LEU A 36 19.69 -19.40 -3.92
C LEU A 36 19.73 -20.74 -4.66
N VAL A 37 18.91 -20.92 -5.70
CA VAL A 37 18.89 -22.15 -6.51
C VAL A 37 20.26 -22.43 -7.10
N ARG A 38 20.95 -21.41 -7.62
CA ARG A 38 22.30 -21.56 -8.17
C ARG A 38 23.31 -22.01 -7.12
N ILE A 39 23.32 -21.39 -5.93
CA ILE A 39 24.21 -21.76 -4.81
C ILE A 39 23.97 -23.21 -4.41
N VAL A 40 22.71 -23.58 -4.25
CA VAL A 40 22.30 -24.94 -3.91
C VAL A 40 22.81 -25.93 -4.95
N LEU A 41 22.56 -25.69 -6.24
CA LEU A 41 22.99 -26.60 -7.31
C LEU A 41 24.53 -26.71 -7.40
N GLN A 42 25.25 -25.61 -7.19
CA GLN A 42 26.72 -25.57 -7.20
C GLN A 42 27.35 -26.28 -6.00
N ALA A 43 26.60 -26.52 -4.92
CA ALA A 43 27.06 -27.28 -3.77
C ALA A 43 27.12 -28.80 -4.00
N TYR A 44 26.83 -29.27 -5.23
CA TYR A 44 26.97 -30.68 -5.57
C TYR A 44 28.44 -31.15 -5.47
N PRO A 45 28.72 -32.34 -4.90
CA PRO A 45 27.78 -33.31 -4.35
C PRO A 45 27.18 -32.88 -3.01
N TRP A 46 25.84 -32.95 -2.91
CA TRP A 46 25.10 -32.55 -1.72
C TRP A 46 25.27 -33.57 -0.60
N GLN A 47 26.03 -33.19 0.44
CA GLN A 47 26.21 -34.00 1.64
C GLN A 47 25.33 -33.47 2.77
N ASN A 48 24.80 -34.37 3.61
CA ASN A 48 24.03 -34.04 4.82
C ASN A 48 22.73 -33.25 4.62
N ARG A 49 22.17 -33.28 3.40
CA ARG A 49 20.87 -32.69 3.09
C ARG A 49 19.73 -33.68 3.36
N THR A 50 18.62 -33.18 3.89
CA THR A 50 17.41 -33.96 4.20
C THR A 50 16.42 -34.02 3.04
N ASP A 51 16.51 -33.06 2.12
CA ASP A 51 15.66 -32.90 0.94
C ASP A 51 16.22 -33.65 -0.28
N LEU A 52 16.89 -34.79 -0.06
CA LEU A 52 17.50 -35.60 -1.12
C LEU A 52 16.67 -36.85 -1.40
N VAL A 53 16.34 -37.07 -2.67
CA VAL A 53 15.67 -38.27 -3.16
C VAL A 53 16.57 -39.06 -4.12
N PRO A 54 16.53 -40.40 -4.10
CA PRO A 54 17.30 -41.20 -5.04
C PRO A 54 16.75 -41.06 -6.46
N LEU A 55 17.65 -41.01 -7.45
CA LEU A 55 17.28 -41.21 -8.86
C LEU A 55 16.69 -42.62 -9.03
N PHE A 56 15.57 -42.72 -9.75
CA PHE A 56 14.92 -44.00 -10.02
C PHE A 56 15.89 -44.96 -10.72
N ASP A 57 16.11 -46.11 -10.10
CA ASP A 57 16.91 -47.23 -10.60
C ASP A 57 15.96 -48.42 -10.88
N PRO A 58 15.80 -48.84 -12.15
CA PRO A 58 14.92 -49.94 -12.53
C PRO A 58 15.39 -51.29 -12.00
N ARG A 59 16.61 -51.40 -11.45
CA ARG A 59 17.12 -52.62 -10.82
C ARG A 59 16.67 -52.79 -9.37
N LYS A 60 16.09 -51.76 -8.77
CA LYS A 60 15.67 -51.75 -7.36
C LYS A 60 14.17 -51.99 -7.23
N THR A 61 13.78 -52.45 -6.04
CA THR A 61 12.40 -52.48 -5.59
C THR A 61 12.04 -51.20 -4.84
N TYR A 62 10.78 -50.82 -4.91
CA TYR A 62 10.23 -49.63 -4.27
C TYR A 62 9.06 -49.99 -3.38
N ALA A 63 8.91 -49.26 -2.28
CA ALA A 63 7.76 -49.35 -1.40
C ALA A 63 6.75 -48.25 -1.71
N THR A 64 5.47 -48.48 -1.42
CA THR A 64 4.45 -47.42 -1.41
C THR A 64 4.87 -46.29 -0.47
N GLY A 65 4.70 -45.05 -0.91
CA GLY A 65 5.13 -43.83 -0.22
C GLY A 65 6.60 -43.44 -0.44
N ALA A 66 7.39 -44.25 -1.14
CA ALA A 66 8.76 -43.87 -1.49
C ALA A 66 8.77 -42.72 -2.49
N ARG A 67 9.66 -41.75 -2.30
CA ARG A 67 9.89 -40.64 -3.24
C ARG A 67 11.13 -40.91 -4.08
N VAL A 68 11.03 -40.68 -5.38
CA VAL A 68 12.09 -40.96 -6.35
C VAL A 68 12.16 -39.84 -7.39
N ALA A 69 13.36 -39.49 -7.81
CA ALA A 69 13.57 -38.56 -8.91
C ALA A 69 13.55 -39.30 -10.25
N ILE A 70 12.87 -38.73 -11.24
CA ILE A 70 12.77 -39.22 -12.61
C ILE A 70 13.44 -38.18 -13.52
N PRO A 71 14.42 -38.57 -14.34
CA PRO A 71 15.05 -37.62 -15.24
C PRO A 71 14.07 -37.25 -16.36
N VAL A 72 14.08 -35.97 -16.72
CA VAL A 72 13.38 -35.43 -17.87
C VAL A 72 14.45 -34.92 -18.82
N ALA A 73 14.81 -35.78 -19.77
CA ALA A 73 15.76 -35.42 -20.82
C ALA A 73 15.10 -34.50 -21.83
N ASP A 74 15.83 -33.47 -22.27
CA ASP A 74 15.39 -32.68 -23.41
C ASP A 74 15.57 -33.49 -24.69
N SER A 75 14.46 -33.80 -25.36
CA SER A 75 14.48 -34.58 -26.60
C SER A 75 15.28 -33.90 -27.72
N GLN A 76 15.45 -32.58 -27.64
CA GLN A 76 16.22 -31.80 -28.60
C GLN A 76 17.68 -31.56 -28.17
N ARG A 77 18.06 -31.95 -26.94
CA ARG A 77 19.37 -31.67 -26.32
C ARG A 77 19.78 -30.18 -26.39
N LEU A 78 18.80 -29.28 -26.38
CA LEU A 78 19.01 -27.84 -26.35
C LEU A 78 19.05 -27.29 -24.92
N ARG A 79 18.51 -28.06 -23.97
CA ARG A 79 18.47 -27.73 -22.54
C ARG A 79 19.11 -28.86 -21.75
N PRO A 80 19.67 -28.55 -20.56
CA PRO A 80 20.16 -29.59 -19.67
C PRO A 80 19.01 -30.50 -19.21
N ASP A 81 19.38 -31.73 -18.85
CA ASP A 81 18.47 -32.63 -18.18
C ASP A 81 18.03 -32.01 -16.85
N HIS A 82 16.74 -32.08 -16.56
CA HIS A 82 16.21 -31.76 -15.23
C HIS A 82 15.52 -33.01 -14.66
N TRP A 83 14.97 -32.90 -13.46
CA TRP A 83 14.27 -34.02 -12.82
C TRP A 83 12.96 -33.57 -12.22
N GLN A 84 12.01 -34.51 -12.21
CA GLN A 84 10.75 -34.41 -11.48
C GLN A 84 10.76 -35.43 -10.34
N VAL A 85 10.16 -35.10 -9.21
CA VAL A 85 10.01 -36.04 -8.09
C VAL A 85 8.62 -36.65 -8.13
N GLY A 86 8.57 -37.98 -8.01
CA GLY A 86 7.34 -38.73 -7.94
C GLY A 86 7.23 -39.53 -6.66
N GLU A 87 6.00 -39.70 -6.16
CA GLU A 87 5.69 -40.56 -5.02
C GLU A 87 5.07 -41.88 -5.50
N VAL A 88 5.55 -42.99 -4.96
CA VAL A 88 5.04 -44.33 -5.28
C VAL A 88 3.68 -44.53 -4.64
N GLN A 89 2.62 -44.51 -5.45
CA GLN A 89 1.23 -44.70 -5.00
C GLN A 89 0.93 -46.17 -4.72
N ARG A 90 1.43 -47.05 -5.59
CA ARG A 90 1.26 -48.50 -5.46
C ARG A 90 2.33 -49.23 -6.25
N THR A 91 2.52 -50.49 -5.88
CA THR A 91 3.41 -51.40 -6.59
C THR A 91 2.76 -52.77 -6.77
N GLU A 92 3.05 -53.44 -7.87
CA GLU A 92 2.53 -54.77 -8.20
C GLU A 92 3.64 -55.63 -8.78
N GLN A 93 3.73 -56.87 -8.34
CA GLN A 93 4.71 -57.82 -8.87
C GLN A 93 4.09 -58.55 -10.06
N VAL A 94 4.77 -58.48 -11.21
CA VAL A 94 4.30 -59.02 -12.49
C VAL A 94 5.40 -59.88 -13.11
N GLU A 95 5.02 -60.83 -13.95
CA GLU A 95 5.94 -61.69 -14.69
C GLU A 95 5.59 -61.70 -16.16
N ASN A 96 6.58 -61.58 -17.05
CA ASN A 96 6.38 -61.82 -18.47
C ASN A 96 7.59 -62.54 -19.12
N PRO A 97 7.39 -63.15 -20.32
CA PRO A 97 8.44 -63.95 -20.96
C PRO A 97 9.69 -63.18 -21.39
N VAL A 98 9.61 -61.85 -21.55
CA VAL A 98 10.70 -61.02 -22.09
C VAL A 98 11.57 -60.46 -20.97
N GLN A 99 10.94 -60.02 -19.88
CA GLN A 99 11.59 -59.26 -18.79
C GLN A 99 11.71 -60.09 -17.50
N GLY A 100 11.10 -61.29 -17.45
CA GLY A 100 11.06 -62.11 -16.25
C GLY A 100 10.11 -61.52 -15.20
N LYS A 101 10.45 -61.67 -13.92
CA LYS A 101 9.73 -61.06 -12.79
C LYS A 101 10.20 -59.63 -12.60
N PHE A 102 9.27 -58.70 -12.49
CA PHE A 102 9.55 -57.28 -12.25
C PHE A 102 8.41 -56.62 -11.48
N GLN A 103 8.72 -55.48 -10.86
CA GLN A 103 7.76 -54.67 -10.13
C GLN A 103 7.22 -53.55 -11.03
N VAL A 104 5.91 -53.48 -11.24
CA VAL A 104 5.28 -52.28 -11.80
C VAL A 104 5.12 -51.26 -10.68
N VAL A 105 5.60 -50.04 -10.90
CA VAL A 105 5.60 -48.93 -9.95
C VAL A 105 4.74 -47.81 -10.53
N TRP A 106 3.65 -47.47 -9.85
CA TRP A 106 2.80 -46.32 -10.21
C TRP A 106 3.28 -45.12 -9.41
N LEU A 107 3.82 -44.14 -10.12
CA LEU A 107 4.35 -42.90 -9.57
C LEU A 107 3.36 -41.77 -9.83
N ASP A 108 2.96 -41.05 -8.80
CA ASP A 108 2.31 -39.76 -8.96
C ASP A 108 3.37 -38.68 -9.14
N VAL A 109 3.35 -38.02 -10.29
CA VAL A 109 4.22 -36.90 -10.65
C VAL A 109 3.31 -35.75 -11.05
N GLU A 110 3.27 -34.70 -10.22
CA GLU A 110 2.44 -33.50 -10.46
C GLU A 110 0.95 -33.83 -10.71
N GLY A 111 0.39 -34.80 -9.99
CA GLY A 111 -1.01 -35.24 -10.12
C GLY A 111 -1.27 -36.16 -11.31
N LYS A 112 -0.22 -36.59 -12.03
CA LYS A 112 -0.31 -37.54 -13.15
C LYS A 112 0.36 -38.85 -12.79
N VAL A 113 -0.39 -39.94 -12.95
CA VAL A 113 0.13 -41.29 -12.71
C VAL A 113 0.99 -41.74 -13.90
N ARG A 114 2.28 -41.97 -13.65
CA ARG A 114 3.22 -42.63 -14.55
C ARG A 114 3.50 -44.05 -14.09
N MET A 115 3.69 -44.97 -15.04
CA MET A 115 4.04 -46.36 -14.75
C MET A 115 5.49 -46.59 -15.15
N LEU A 116 6.31 -47.04 -14.20
CA LEU A 116 7.69 -47.47 -14.43
C LEU A 116 7.86 -48.93 -14.00
N ALA A 117 8.90 -49.58 -14.50
CA ALA A 117 9.29 -50.93 -14.09
C ALA A 117 10.51 -50.87 -13.16
N GLY A 118 10.40 -51.49 -12.00
CA GLY A 118 11.46 -51.78 -11.04
C GLY A 118 11.79 -53.27 -10.99
N GLU A 119 12.86 -53.64 -10.30
CA GLU A 119 13.36 -55.02 -10.18
C GLU A 119 13.64 -55.72 -11.52
N VAL A 120 13.94 -54.97 -12.60
CA VAL A 120 14.22 -55.56 -13.92
C VAL A 120 15.68 -56.02 -13.98
N ALA A 121 15.88 -57.34 -14.10
CA ALA A 121 17.21 -57.93 -14.21
C ALA A 121 17.94 -57.43 -15.47
N GLY A 122 19.15 -56.90 -15.30
CA GLY A 122 19.97 -56.40 -16.41
C GLY A 122 19.57 -55.03 -16.97
N ALA A 123 18.59 -54.35 -16.37
CA ALA A 123 18.23 -53.00 -16.79
C ALA A 123 19.35 -51.99 -16.52
N GLU A 124 19.50 -51.02 -17.42
CA GLU A 124 20.41 -49.90 -17.22
C GLU A 124 19.77 -48.86 -16.28
N PRO A 125 20.52 -48.31 -15.31
CA PRO A 125 20.02 -47.23 -14.49
C PRO A 125 19.78 -46.00 -15.37
N PHE A 126 18.74 -45.24 -15.02
CA PHE A 126 18.55 -43.94 -15.60
C PHE A 126 19.79 -43.08 -15.39
N GLN A 127 20.16 -42.34 -16.44
CA GLN A 127 21.27 -41.39 -16.41
C GLN A 127 20.72 -39.98 -16.48
N ILE A 128 21.39 -39.06 -15.81
CA ILE A 128 21.12 -37.63 -15.86
C ILE A 128 22.46 -36.91 -15.99
N SER A 129 22.52 -35.98 -16.94
CA SER A 129 23.73 -35.19 -17.19
C SER A 129 23.83 -34.06 -16.17
N PHE A 130 24.36 -34.36 -14.99
CA PHE A 130 24.52 -33.38 -13.91
C PHE A 130 25.83 -33.64 -13.12
N PRO A 131 26.61 -32.60 -12.77
CA PRO A 131 26.36 -31.17 -13.01
C PRO A 131 26.55 -30.76 -14.49
N PRO A 132 25.90 -29.69 -14.96
CA PRO A 132 26.11 -29.18 -16.31
C PRO A 132 27.54 -28.71 -16.55
N GLU A 133 28.07 -28.94 -17.75
CA GLU A 133 29.44 -28.53 -18.12
C GLU A 133 29.52 -27.05 -18.55
N GLN A 134 28.46 -26.52 -19.16
CA GLN A 134 28.43 -25.17 -19.71
C GLN A 134 27.62 -24.21 -18.84
N GLU A 135 28.09 -22.96 -18.75
CA GLU A 135 27.42 -21.90 -17.97
C GLU A 135 25.99 -21.60 -18.46
N VAL A 136 25.74 -21.70 -19.77
CA VAL A 136 24.40 -21.50 -20.35
C VAL A 136 23.41 -22.57 -19.85
N ASP A 137 23.88 -23.80 -19.65
CA ASP A 137 23.08 -24.88 -19.12
C ASP A 137 22.75 -24.64 -17.64
N TRP A 138 23.70 -24.09 -16.87
CA TRP A 138 23.43 -23.67 -15.48
C TRP A 138 22.29 -22.65 -15.40
N GLU A 139 22.33 -21.61 -16.23
CA GLU A 139 21.27 -20.58 -16.24
C GLU A 139 19.91 -21.13 -16.66
N SER A 140 19.88 -22.03 -17.64
CA SER A 140 18.67 -22.70 -18.12
C SER A 140 18.05 -23.59 -17.05
N LEU A 141 18.86 -24.40 -16.35
CA LEU A 141 18.41 -25.25 -15.26
C LEU A 141 17.89 -24.43 -14.08
N VAL A 142 18.63 -23.40 -13.66
CA VAL A 142 18.21 -22.47 -12.59
C VAL A 142 16.89 -21.82 -12.96
N SER A 143 16.75 -21.31 -14.18
CA SER A 143 15.52 -20.63 -14.62
C SER A 143 14.32 -21.59 -14.63
N THR A 144 14.51 -22.84 -15.11
CA THR A 144 13.47 -23.87 -15.12
C THR A 144 12.99 -24.21 -13.71
N ILE A 145 13.92 -24.38 -12.77
CA ILE A 145 13.58 -24.65 -11.35
C ILE A 145 12.87 -23.44 -10.73
N VAL A 146 13.37 -22.22 -10.95
CA VAL A 146 12.74 -21.02 -10.41
C VAL A 146 11.34 -20.82 -10.98
N GLU A 147 11.11 -21.03 -12.27
CA GLU A 147 9.78 -20.90 -12.87
C GLU A 147 8.78 -21.94 -12.33
N THR A 148 9.25 -23.16 -12.09
CA THR A 148 8.40 -24.27 -11.62
C THR A 148 8.10 -24.15 -10.12
N TYR A 149 9.09 -23.79 -9.31
CA TYR A 149 9.03 -23.86 -7.84
C TYR A 149 9.05 -22.49 -7.15
N SER A 150 8.87 -21.38 -7.89
CA SER A 150 8.95 -20.00 -7.37
C SER A 150 8.18 -19.77 -6.06
N PRO A 151 6.88 -20.14 -5.94
CA PRO A 151 6.10 -19.82 -4.75
C PRO A 151 6.70 -20.42 -3.48
N ARG A 152 7.19 -21.65 -3.57
CA ARG A 152 7.81 -22.39 -2.47
C ARG A 152 9.18 -21.85 -2.12
N LEU A 153 10.01 -21.53 -3.11
CA LEU A 153 11.33 -20.94 -2.89
C LEU A 153 11.22 -19.58 -2.20
N VAL A 154 10.22 -18.77 -2.58
CA VAL A 154 9.91 -17.49 -1.93
C VAL A 154 9.47 -17.70 -0.48
N GLU A 155 8.60 -18.68 -0.22
CA GLU A 155 8.15 -19.02 1.14
C GLU A 155 9.33 -19.42 2.04
N GLN A 156 10.28 -20.20 1.52
CA GLN A 156 11.48 -20.58 2.26
C GLN A 156 12.39 -19.37 2.57
N ILE A 157 12.51 -18.39 1.67
CA ILE A 157 13.25 -17.15 1.94
C ILE A 157 12.56 -16.34 3.03
N LYS A 158 11.23 -16.20 2.97
CA LYS A 158 10.45 -15.52 4.01
C LYS A 158 10.64 -16.17 5.36
N LEU A 159 10.49 -17.50 5.43
CA LEU A 159 10.72 -18.27 6.65
C LEU A 159 12.15 -18.07 7.19
N ALA A 160 13.16 -18.10 6.32
CA ALA A 160 14.54 -17.88 6.74
C ALA A 160 14.79 -16.47 7.31
N ILE A 161 14.09 -15.45 6.79
CA ILE A 161 14.13 -14.08 7.33
C ILE A 161 13.42 -14.02 8.68
N ASP A 162 12.22 -14.58 8.78
CA ASP A 162 11.40 -14.56 10.00
C ASP A 162 12.09 -15.33 11.14
N GLU A 163 12.80 -16.42 10.84
CA GLU A 163 13.63 -17.19 11.77
C GLU A 163 14.97 -16.51 12.10
N GLY A 164 15.29 -15.38 11.46
CA GLY A 164 16.56 -14.65 11.65
C GLY A 164 17.79 -15.36 11.07
N ARG A 165 17.61 -16.41 10.26
CA ARG A 165 18.69 -17.17 9.60
C ARG A 165 19.24 -16.43 8.38
N LEU A 166 18.40 -15.65 7.71
CA LEU A 166 18.79 -14.71 6.66
C LEU A 166 18.65 -13.28 7.20
N GLN A 167 19.74 -12.52 7.21
CA GLN A 167 19.74 -11.15 7.75
C GLN A 167 19.15 -10.19 6.71
N GLY A 168 17.83 -10.02 6.75
CA GLY A 168 17.11 -9.23 5.77
C GLY A 168 15.69 -8.87 6.13
N TRP A 169 15.03 -8.17 5.23
CA TRP A 169 13.58 -7.97 5.25
C TRP A 169 13.05 -7.78 3.82
N ILE A 170 11.73 -7.92 3.64
CA ILE A 170 11.07 -7.89 2.32
C ILE A 170 10.10 -6.71 2.23
N GLN A 171 10.18 -5.94 1.15
CA GLN A 171 9.22 -4.91 0.77
C GLN A 171 8.68 -5.20 -0.65
N GLY A 172 7.42 -5.59 -0.77
CA GLY A 172 6.86 -5.94 -2.08
C GLY A 172 7.65 -7.07 -2.75
N GLU A 173 8.27 -6.78 -3.89
CA GLU A 173 9.11 -7.73 -4.64
C GLU A 173 10.61 -7.58 -4.35
N GLU A 174 10.99 -6.82 -3.34
CA GLU A 174 12.37 -6.47 -3.04
C GLU A 174 12.80 -7.00 -1.68
N VAL A 175 14.07 -7.38 -1.59
CA VAL A 175 14.70 -7.91 -0.39
C VAL A 175 15.91 -7.04 -0.05
N PHE A 176 15.95 -6.57 1.18
CA PHE A 176 17.03 -5.78 1.72
C PHE A 176 17.86 -6.68 2.63
N LEU A 177 19.16 -6.80 2.35
CA LEU A 177 20.09 -7.72 3.04
C LEU A 177 21.27 -6.97 3.67
N GLY A 178 21.87 -7.55 4.71
CA GLY A 178 23.14 -7.09 5.28
C GLY A 178 23.02 -5.85 6.17
N VAL A 179 23.93 -4.88 6.02
CA VAL A 179 23.98 -3.65 6.87
C VAL A 179 22.68 -2.85 6.76
N VAL A 180 22.10 -2.82 5.56
CA VAL A 180 20.80 -2.18 5.27
C VAL A 180 19.65 -2.85 6.02
N ALA A 181 19.76 -4.15 6.34
CA ALA A 181 18.74 -4.87 7.09
C ALA A 181 18.77 -4.57 8.59
N LYS A 182 19.89 -4.06 9.12
CA LYS A 182 19.99 -3.65 10.53
C LYS A 182 19.18 -2.39 10.84
N GLY A 183 18.76 -1.64 9.83
CA GLY A 183 18.00 -0.40 9.99
C GLY A 183 18.87 0.75 10.51
N LEU A 184 18.20 1.81 10.98
CA LEU A 184 18.83 2.97 11.62
C LEU A 184 19.14 2.64 13.08
N GLY A 185 20.29 3.10 13.57
CA GLY A 185 20.74 2.91 14.95
C GLY A 185 20.19 3.96 15.92
N GLU A 186 20.71 3.95 17.15
CA GLU A 186 20.32 4.90 18.21
C GLU A 186 20.71 6.34 17.88
N ASP A 187 21.86 6.55 17.22
CA ASP A 187 22.33 7.87 16.82
C ASP A 187 21.42 8.48 15.75
N GLU A 188 21.08 7.73 14.69
CA GLU A 188 20.14 8.17 13.67
C GLU A 188 18.75 8.46 14.27
N ALA A 189 18.28 7.59 15.18
CA ALA A 189 17.01 7.79 15.87
C ALA A 189 16.99 9.08 16.69
N TYR A 190 18.10 9.39 17.38
CA TYR A 190 18.25 10.62 18.14
C TYR A 190 18.16 11.86 17.24
N TYR A 191 18.88 11.88 16.12
CA TYR A 191 18.85 13.02 15.19
C TYR A 191 17.49 13.18 14.51
N ILE A 192 16.84 12.09 14.10
CA ILE A 192 15.50 12.17 13.53
C ILE A 192 14.53 12.77 14.54
N ALA A 193 14.58 12.35 15.81
CA ALA A 193 13.75 12.94 16.85
C ALA A 193 14.01 14.45 17.01
N ASP A 194 15.27 14.89 16.97
CA ASP A 194 15.65 16.31 17.04
C ASP A 194 15.13 17.10 15.83
N PHE A 195 15.23 16.56 14.62
CA PHE A 195 14.69 17.17 13.41
C PHE A 195 13.18 17.40 13.52
N PHE A 196 12.43 16.40 13.98
CA PHE A 196 11.00 16.54 14.20
C PHE A 196 10.63 17.44 15.39
N ALA A 197 11.52 17.59 16.37
CA ALA A 197 11.36 18.55 17.47
C ALA A 197 11.58 20.00 17.00
N SER A 198 12.38 20.22 15.95
CA SER A 198 12.64 21.54 15.38
C SER A 198 11.52 22.10 14.50
N ILE A 199 10.49 21.28 14.21
CA ILE A 199 9.28 21.66 13.47
C ILE A 199 8.57 22.84 14.18
N THR A 200 8.16 23.85 13.41
CA THR A 200 7.55 25.09 13.92
C THR A 200 6.08 25.21 13.53
N ASP A 201 5.39 26.26 14.01
CA ASP A 201 4.01 26.55 13.60
C ASP A 201 3.89 27.02 12.13
N ASP A 202 5.00 27.16 11.38
CA ASP A 202 4.97 27.48 9.95
C ASP A 202 5.23 26.25 9.06
N VAL A 203 5.94 25.24 9.59
CA VAL A 203 6.30 24.00 8.90
C VAL A 203 5.96 22.85 9.82
N PHE A 204 4.91 22.08 9.52
CA PHE A 204 4.33 21.06 10.42
C PHE A 204 4.68 19.61 10.06
N TRP A 205 5.50 19.41 9.03
CA TRP A 205 5.91 18.11 8.52
C TRP A 205 7.30 18.22 7.89
N LEU A 206 7.95 17.07 7.74
CA LEU A 206 9.19 16.92 6.98
C LEU A 206 8.99 15.85 5.90
N THR A 207 9.66 15.96 4.76
CA THR A 207 9.67 14.89 3.76
C THR A 207 10.74 13.86 4.07
N THR A 208 10.58 12.62 3.58
CA THR A 208 11.62 11.59 3.66
C THR A 208 12.95 12.09 3.07
N ALA A 209 12.89 12.82 1.96
CA ALA A 209 14.07 13.41 1.32
C ALA A 209 14.76 14.47 2.19
N GLN A 210 13.99 15.36 2.84
CA GLN A 210 14.56 16.38 3.75
C GLN A 210 15.24 15.75 4.96
N VAL A 211 14.63 14.73 5.54
CA VAL A 211 15.22 14.00 6.68
C VAL A 211 16.49 13.27 6.24
N LEU A 212 16.51 12.69 5.04
CA LEU A 212 17.71 12.05 4.48
C LEU A 212 18.84 13.07 4.23
N GLU A 213 18.53 14.23 3.64
CA GLU A 213 19.49 15.30 3.41
C GLU A 213 20.15 15.75 4.72
N GLN A 214 19.34 15.98 5.77
CA GLN A 214 19.84 16.37 7.09
C GLN A 214 20.71 15.29 7.75
N LEU A 215 20.37 13.99 7.58
CA LEU A 215 21.23 12.90 8.06
C LEU A 215 22.56 12.84 7.30
N GLN A 216 22.53 13.07 5.98
CA GLN A 216 23.73 13.07 5.14
C GLN A 216 24.67 14.24 5.47
N GLU A 217 24.13 15.42 5.83
CA GLU A 217 24.92 16.55 6.32
C GLU A 217 25.70 16.23 7.61
N LEU A 218 25.16 15.33 8.45
CA LEU A 218 25.81 14.82 9.65
C LEU A 218 26.79 13.67 9.37
N GLY A 219 26.97 13.29 8.11
CA GLY A 219 27.83 12.18 7.68
C GLY A 219 27.18 10.79 7.78
N LEU A 220 25.89 10.72 8.14
CA LEU A 220 25.14 9.47 8.29
C LEU A 220 24.53 9.05 6.95
N LEU A 221 24.37 7.73 6.74
CA LEU A 221 23.78 7.14 5.52
C LEU A 221 24.43 7.57 4.19
N THR A 222 25.65 8.11 4.21
CA THR A 222 26.38 8.55 3.01
C THR A 222 26.93 7.41 2.16
N GLU A 223 27.17 6.24 2.77
CA GLU A 223 27.67 5.04 2.09
C GLU A 223 26.56 4.18 1.47
N VAL A 224 25.29 4.51 1.73
CA VAL A 224 24.12 3.74 1.27
C VAL A 224 23.53 4.42 0.04
N PRO A 225 23.14 3.67 -1.02
CA PRO A 225 22.42 4.25 -2.15
C PRO A 225 21.17 4.99 -1.71
N GLU A 226 20.91 6.18 -2.27
CA GLU A 226 19.81 7.07 -1.87
C GLU A 226 18.45 6.35 -1.82
N GLU A 227 18.12 5.59 -2.87
CA GLU A 227 16.87 4.83 -2.95
C GLU A 227 16.71 3.82 -1.81
N THR A 228 17.83 3.25 -1.34
CA THR A 228 17.85 2.31 -0.22
C THR A 228 17.73 3.04 1.11
N ALA A 229 18.40 4.19 1.25
CA ALA A 229 18.30 5.03 2.43
C ALA A 229 16.86 5.56 2.63
N LEU A 230 16.17 5.96 1.56
CA LEU A 230 14.77 6.38 1.59
C LEU A 230 13.83 5.25 2.07
N SER A 231 14.02 4.02 1.60
CA SER A 231 13.23 2.86 2.06
C SER A 231 13.47 2.54 3.54
N VAL A 232 14.74 2.55 3.98
CA VAL A 232 15.09 2.31 5.39
C VAL A 232 14.49 3.40 6.29
N LEU A 233 14.58 4.66 5.87
CA LEU A 233 14.04 5.79 6.61
C LEU A 233 12.51 5.77 6.69
N SER A 234 11.83 5.47 5.58
CA SER A 234 10.36 5.33 5.55
C SER A 234 9.87 4.24 6.50
N ARG A 235 10.59 3.12 6.56
CA ARG A 235 10.33 2.05 7.53
C ARG A 235 10.55 2.53 8.96
N PHE A 236 11.69 3.16 9.25
CA PHE A 236 12.00 3.68 10.57
C PHE A 236 10.93 4.66 11.07
N LEU A 237 10.47 5.58 10.21
CA LEU A 237 9.42 6.53 10.56
C LEU A 237 8.09 5.83 10.85
N THR A 238 7.75 4.79 10.09
CA THR A 238 6.56 3.96 10.33
C THR A 238 6.63 3.23 11.67
N GLU A 239 7.75 2.56 11.96
CA GLU A 239 7.96 1.79 13.18
C GLU A 239 8.14 2.68 14.42
N GLY A 240 8.73 3.87 14.24
CA GLY A 240 8.96 4.88 15.26
C GLY A 240 7.71 5.66 15.68
N GLY A 241 6.55 5.36 15.08
CA GLY A 241 5.27 6.00 15.43
C GLY A 241 5.08 7.40 14.85
N TYR A 242 5.83 7.76 13.81
CA TYR A 242 5.56 8.97 13.02
C TYR A 242 4.36 8.73 12.10
N HIS A 243 3.64 9.80 11.80
CA HIS A 243 2.42 9.73 10.99
C HIS A 243 2.68 10.19 9.57
N HIS A 244 2.38 9.33 8.61
CA HIS A 244 2.46 9.66 7.19
C HIS A 244 1.26 10.51 6.76
N LEU A 245 1.52 11.65 6.12
CA LEU A 245 0.53 12.59 5.62
C LEU A 245 0.32 12.50 4.10
N GLY A 246 0.98 11.57 3.42
CA GLY A 246 0.93 11.45 1.96
C GLY A 246 2.02 12.27 1.24
N GLY A 247 2.50 11.71 0.13
CA GLY A 247 3.58 12.32 -0.65
C GLY A 247 4.91 12.36 0.08
N GLU A 248 5.23 11.28 0.81
CA GLU A 248 6.46 11.14 1.61
C GLU A 248 6.61 12.18 2.74
N ARG A 249 5.51 12.81 3.14
CA ARG A 249 5.47 13.76 4.24
C ARG A 249 5.14 13.06 5.54
N TRP A 250 5.87 13.41 6.59
CA TRP A 250 5.77 12.81 7.90
C TRP A 250 5.59 13.88 8.97
N THR A 251 4.86 13.56 10.04
CA THR A 251 4.67 14.44 11.19
C THR A 251 4.66 13.64 12.49
N THR A 252 4.76 14.33 13.62
CA THR A 252 4.62 13.70 14.94
C THR A 252 3.15 13.62 15.35
N LYS A 253 2.84 12.77 16.33
CA LYS A 253 1.50 12.66 16.88
C LYS A 253 0.99 13.99 17.46
N GLU A 254 1.86 14.75 18.11
CA GLU A 254 1.51 16.05 18.71
C GLU A 254 1.11 17.07 17.63
N TRP A 255 1.87 17.12 16.55
CA TRP A 255 1.55 17.98 15.41
C TRP A 255 0.31 17.51 14.67
N LEU A 256 0.11 16.20 14.51
CA LEU A 256 -1.11 15.67 13.90
C LEU A 256 -2.37 16.11 14.66
N VAL A 257 -2.34 16.08 16.00
CA VAL A 257 -3.45 16.55 16.84
C VAL A 257 -3.70 18.05 16.66
N LYS A 258 -2.64 18.87 16.52
CA LYS A 258 -2.78 20.29 16.22
C LYS A 258 -3.36 20.55 14.82
N LEU A 259 -2.93 19.78 13.83
CA LEU A 259 -3.40 19.87 12.43
C LEU A 259 -4.86 19.44 12.30
N ASP A 260 -5.25 18.39 13.02
CA ASP A 260 -6.62 17.87 13.06
C ASP A 260 -7.52 18.67 14.00
N ARG A 261 -7.58 20.00 13.76
CA ARG A 261 -8.35 20.92 14.58
C ARG A 261 -9.82 20.51 14.69
N GLU A 262 -10.39 20.73 15.86
CA GLU A 262 -11.81 20.54 16.09
C GLU A 262 -12.65 21.56 15.30
N LEU A 263 -13.69 21.07 14.62
CA LEU A 263 -14.65 21.91 13.93
C LEU A 263 -15.80 22.28 14.86
N LYS A 264 -16.08 23.57 15.00
CA LYS A 264 -17.27 24.02 15.75
C LYS A 264 -18.51 23.73 14.93
N ARG A 265 -19.48 23.02 15.51
CA ARG A 265 -20.78 22.72 14.88
C ARG A 265 -21.72 23.93 14.79
N GLN A 266 -21.37 25.04 15.43
CA GLN A 266 -22.15 26.28 15.44
C GLN A 266 -21.24 27.49 15.23
N VAL A 267 -21.71 28.46 14.45
CA VAL A 267 -21.07 29.78 14.35
C VAL A 267 -21.35 30.54 15.64
N THR A 268 -20.33 31.14 16.26
CA THR A 268 -20.51 32.02 17.42
C THR A 268 -21.17 33.31 16.94
N VAL A 269 -22.50 33.37 16.94
CA VAL A 269 -23.24 34.59 16.59
C VAL A 269 -23.44 35.42 17.86
N PRO A 270 -23.21 36.75 17.84
CA PRO A 270 -23.58 37.61 18.97
C PRO A 270 -25.08 37.44 19.26
N ARG A 271 -25.40 36.90 20.44
CA ARG A 271 -26.78 36.74 20.91
C ARG A 271 -27.32 38.12 21.31
N MET A 272 -28.19 38.71 20.50
CA MET A 272 -29.05 39.78 21.00
C MET A 272 -30.14 39.13 21.83
N ARG A 273 -30.07 39.29 23.16
CA ARG A 273 -31.14 38.87 24.05
C ARG A 273 -32.41 39.60 23.67
N SER A 274 -33.51 38.87 23.52
CA SER A 274 -34.82 39.48 23.31
C SER A 274 -35.16 40.33 24.55
N LYS A 275 -35.52 41.61 24.34
CA LYS A 275 -36.05 42.46 25.43
C LYS A 275 -37.29 41.85 26.08
N VAL A 276 -38.01 40.97 25.36
CA VAL A 276 -39.19 40.26 25.86
C VAL A 276 -38.77 39.10 26.78
N ALA A 277 -37.71 38.35 26.43
CA ALA A 277 -37.20 37.27 27.28
C ALA A 277 -36.63 37.81 28.61
N GLU A 278 -35.89 38.93 28.56
CA GLU A 278 -35.44 39.63 29.77
C GLU A 278 -36.60 40.14 30.65
N MET A 279 -37.72 40.58 30.05
CA MET A 279 -38.89 41.04 30.81
C MET A 279 -39.71 39.92 31.44
N VAL A 280 -39.69 38.71 30.88
CA VAL A 280 -40.49 37.57 31.35
C VAL A 280 -39.68 36.64 32.25
N GLY A 281 -38.38 36.91 32.46
CA GLY A 281 -37.50 36.12 33.33
C GLY A 281 -37.30 34.68 32.83
N GLN A 282 -37.54 34.45 31.54
CA GLN A 282 -37.18 33.21 30.88
C GLN A 282 -35.79 33.41 30.27
N ASP A 283 -34.82 32.61 30.70
CA ASP A 283 -33.61 32.41 29.90
C ASP A 283 -34.06 31.96 28.51
N ASP A 284 -33.46 32.51 27.45
CA ASP A 284 -33.67 32.07 26.07
C ASP A 284 -33.38 30.55 26.01
N ILE A 285 -34.43 29.74 26.20
CA ILE A 285 -34.38 28.29 26.06
C ILE A 285 -33.96 28.06 24.60
N PRO A 286 -32.93 27.23 24.32
CA PRO A 286 -32.63 26.90 22.94
C PRO A 286 -33.85 26.20 22.36
N ASP A 287 -34.56 26.87 21.45
CA ASP A 287 -35.74 26.40 20.68
C ASP A 287 -35.45 25.18 19.76
N PHE A 288 -34.36 24.45 20.05
CA PHE A 288 -33.96 23.26 19.35
C PHE A 288 -33.89 22.10 20.34
N GLU A 289 -35.06 21.68 20.84
CA GLU A 289 -35.24 20.26 21.12
C GLU A 289 -34.85 19.50 19.85
N ARG A 290 -34.07 18.43 20.00
CA ARG A 290 -33.59 17.60 18.88
C ARG A 290 -34.77 17.38 17.93
N TYR A 291 -34.67 17.90 16.70
CA TYR A 291 -35.64 17.56 15.66
C TYR A 291 -35.72 16.04 15.61
N GLU A 292 -36.92 15.49 15.75
CA GLU A 292 -37.14 14.06 15.52
C GLU A 292 -36.66 13.74 14.10
N ASP A 293 -35.89 12.67 13.95
CA ASP A 293 -35.40 12.21 12.66
C ASP A 293 -36.60 11.78 11.79
N PHE A 294 -37.13 12.71 11.00
CA PHE A 294 -38.17 12.40 10.04
C PHE A 294 -37.56 11.64 8.86
N PRO A 295 -38.14 10.50 8.45
CA PRO A 295 -37.68 9.79 7.27
C PRO A 295 -37.87 10.70 6.04
N LEU A 296 -36.76 10.95 5.33
CA LEU A 296 -36.75 11.72 4.09
C LEU A 296 -37.68 11.09 3.04
N ASN A 297 -38.34 11.92 2.23
CA ASN A 297 -39.15 11.46 1.10
C ASN A 297 -38.27 10.93 -0.05
N GLU A 298 -38.85 10.21 -1.01
CA GLU A 298 -38.11 9.55 -2.09
C GLU A 298 -37.37 10.53 -3.02
N GLU A 299 -37.91 11.72 -3.27
CA GLU A 299 -37.20 12.78 -4.03
C GLU A 299 -35.96 13.28 -3.29
N ALA A 300 -36.04 13.51 -1.97
CA ALA A 300 -34.88 13.92 -1.18
C ALA A 300 -33.86 12.78 -1.04
N LYS A 301 -34.31 11.52 -0.97
CA LYS A 301 -33.42 10.35 -1.00
C LYS A 301 -32.68 10.22 -2.32
N GLN A 302 -33.36 10.39 -3.46
CA GLN A 302 -32.73 10.39 -4.77
C GLN A 302 -31.72 11.53 -4.92
N ALA A 303 -32.05 12.74 -4.44
CA ALA A 303 -31.11 13.85 -4.41
C ALA A 303 -29.88 13.55 -3.53
N LEU A 304 -30.06 12.91 -2.37
CA LEU A 304 -28.96 12.49 -1.50
C LEU A 304 -28.12 11.35 -2.12
N GLU A 305 -28.74 10.42 -2.83
CA GLU A 305 -28.06 9.32 -3.54
C GLU A 305 -27.25 9.86 -4.75
N GLU A 306 -27.80 10.86 -5.46
CA GLU A 306 -27.07 11.62 -6.48
C GLU A 306 -25.91 12.44 -5.89
N LEU A 307 -26.00 12.87 -4.63
CA LEU A 307 -24.92 13.55 -3.90
C LEU A 307 -23.96 12.57 -3.20
N GLY A 308 -24.30 11.27 -3.14
CA GLY A 308 -23.53 10.22 -2.47
C GLY A 308 -23.56 10.31 -0.94
N GLU A 309 -24.67 10.76 -0.37
CA GLU A 309 -24.93 10.93 1.08
C GLU A 309 -25.96 9.92 1.64
N ASP A 310 -26.32 8.92 0.85
CA ASP A 310 -26.98 7.72 1.34
C ASP A 310 -26.06 7.07 2.38
N GLY A 311 -26.37 7.26 3.67
CA GLY A 311 -25.59 6.85 4.86
C GLY A 311 -25.27 5.35 4.99
N LYS A 312 -25.33 4.59 3.90
CA LYS A 312 -24.84 3.23 3.73
C LYS A 312 -23.43 3.27 3.13
N GLY A 313 -22.47 2.78 3.91
CA GLY A 313 -21.14 2.37 3.41
C GLY A 313 -20.06 3.43 3.57
N LYS A 314 -19.40 3.42 4.72
CA LYS A 314 -18.00 3.85 4.85
C LYS A 314 -17.14 2.83 4.09
N GLU A 315 -17.16 2.88 2.77
CA GLU A 315 -16.28 2.05 1.96
C GLU A 315 -14.96 2.80 1.74
N THR A 316 -13.93 2.38 2.47
CA THR A 316 -12.54 2.64 2.12
C THR A 316 -12.29 1.96 0.77
N PRO A 317 -11.96 2.70 -0.31
CA PRO A 317 -11.72 2.09 -1.60
C PRO A 317 -10.56 1.09 -1.50
N SER A 318 -10.73 -0.11 -2.05
CA SER A 318 -9.65 -1.10 -2.13
C SER A 318 -8.48 -0.55 -2.96
N PRO A 319 -7.22 -0.84 -2.62
CA PRO A 319 -6.03 -0.36 -3.31
C PRO A 319 -5.79 -1.13 -4.62
N LYS A 320 -6.71 -1.00 -5.58
CA LYS A 320 -6.39 -1.14 -7.01
C LYS A 320 -6.03 0.25 -7.50
N GLU A 321 -4.98 0.33 -8.32
CA GLU A 321 -4.40 1.58 -8.90
C GLU A 321 -5.44 2.69 -8.98
N TRP A 322 -5.39 3.59 -8.01
CA TRP A 322 -6.33 4.68 -7.95
C TRP A 322 -6.10 5.58 -9.15
N LEU A 323 -7.16 5.78 -9.92
CA LEU A 323 -7.16 6.70 -11.04
C LEU A 323 -7.81 8.02 -10.57
N PRO A 324 -7.09 9.16 -10.69
CA PRO A 324 -7.68 10.44 -10.36
C PRO A 324 -8.88 10.74 -11.27
N PRO A 325 -9.87 11.50 -10.79
CA PRO A 325 -11.01 11.88 -11.61
C PRO A 325 -10.55 12.73 -12.80
N SER A 326 -10.88 12.30 -14.02
CA SER A 326 -10.58 13.03 -15.26
C SER A 326 -11.48 14.24 -15.49
N ILE A 327 -12.54 14.39 -14.69
CA ILE A 327 -13.52 15.48 -14.79
C ILE A 327 -13.64 16.13 -13.40
N PRO A 328 -13.74 17.47 -13.31
CA PRO A 328 -13.93 18.15 -12.04
C PRO A 328 -15.15 17.65 -11.26
N VAL A 329 -14.95 17.35 -9.98
CA VAL A 329 -15.95 16.78 -9.07
C VAL A 329 -16.73 17.91 -8.37
N PRO A 330 -18.07 17.90 -8.38
CA PRO A 330 -18.83 18.93 -7.70
C PRO A 330 -18.69 18.81 -6.18
N LEU A 331 -18.44 19.94 -5.53
CA LEU A 331 -18.54 20.11 -4.08
C LEU A 331 -19.99 20.33 -3.67
N GLN A 332 -20.27 20.03 -2.39
CA GLN A 332 -21.51 20.47 -1.78
C GLN A 332 -21.59 21.99 -1.72
N THR A 333 -22.82 22.48 -1.71
CA THR A 333 -23.09 23.91 -1.59
C THR A 333 -22.43 24.46 -0.34
N LEU A 334 -21.59 25.47 -0.52
CA LEU A 334 -20.83 26.08 0.54
C LEU A 334 -21.76 26.87 1.47
N THR A 335 -21.76 26.56 2.77
CA THR A 335 -22.50 27.33 3.78
C THR A 335 -21.60 28.38 4.41
N TYR A 336 -22.20 29.37 5.07
CA TYR A 336 -21.42 30.33 5.86
C TYR A 336 -20.58 29.66 6.95
N LEU A 337 -21.07 28.57 7.54
CA LEU A 337 -20.31 27.78 8.51
C LEU A 337 -19.06 27.14 7.87
N HIS A 338 -19.18 26.60 6.65
CA HIS A 338 -18.05 26.04 5.89
C HIS A 338 -16.97 27.10 5.64
N ILE A 339 -17.38 28.32 5.28
CA ILE A 339 -16.45 29.44 5.08
C ILE A 339 -15.75 29.81 6.40
N MET A 340 -16.54 30.07 7.44
CA MET A 340 -16.04 30.58 8.71
C MET A 340 -15.16 29.59 9.47
N GLN A 341 -15.44 28.29 9.32
CA GLN A 341 -14.64 27.22 9.92
C GLN A 341 -13.62 26.63 8.95
N GLY A 342 -13.54 27.10 7.70
CA GLY A 342 -12.58 26.64 6.70
C GLY A 342 -12.58 25.14 6.44
N PHE A 343 -13.74 24.55 6.13
CA PHE A 343 -13.81 23.12 5.78
C PHE A 343 -14.86 22.83 4.73
N PHE A 344 -14.72 21.69 4.05
CA PHE A 344 -15.72 21.13 3.15
C PHE A 344 -16.17 19.75 3.62
N PRO A 345 -17.46 19.42 3.53
CA PRO A 345 -17.93 18.04 3.72
C PRO A 345 -17.37 17.12 2.64
N LEU A 346 -16.83 15.97 3.06
CA LEU A 346 -16.26 14.93 2.21
C LEU A 346 -17.31 13.85 1.90
N GLY A 347 -18.22 14.15 0.96
CA GLY A 347 -19.16 13.15 0.45
C GLY A 347 -18.46 12.03 -0.33
N LYS A 348 -19.17 10.92 -0.62
CA LYS A 348 -18.60 9.74 -1.32
C LYS A 348 -17.89 10.09 -2.64
N ARG A 349 -18.46 11.01 -3.42
CA ARG A 349 -17.88 11.45 -4.72
C ARG A 349 -16.59 12.24 -4.53
N LEU A 350 -16.57 13.15 -3.56
CA LEU A 350 -15.40 13.96 -3.26
C LEU A 350 -14.28 13.12 -2.61
N ALA A 351 -14.63 12.16 -1.75
CA ALA A 351 -13.68 11.24 -1.14
C ALA A 351 -12.85 10.45 -2.18
N LYS A 352 -13.46 10.12 -3.33
CA LYS A 352 -12.80 9.44 -4.47
C LYS A 352 -11.85 10.35 -5.26
N ALA A 353 -11.98 11.67 -5.13
CA ALA A 353 -11.09 12.63 -5.79
C ALA A 353 -9.69 12.68 -5.15
N PHE A 354 -9.56 12.19 -3.92
CA PHE A 354 -8.29 12.11 -3.19
C PHE A 354 -7.78 10.68 -3.21
N SER A 355 -6.45 10.50 -3.33
CA SER A 355 -5.87 9.17 -3.39
C SER A 355 -6.23 8.33 -2.15
N PRO A 356 -6.62 7.06 -2.32
CA PRO A 356 -6.91 6.17 -1.21
C PRO A 356 -5.60 5.93 -0.46
N GLY A 357 -5.66 5.98 0.86
CA GLY A 357 -4.49 5.90 1.70
C GLY A 357 -4.90 6.14 3.14
N GLU A 358 -4.02 6.83 3.88
CA GLU A 358 -4.18 7.16 5.28
C GLU A 358 -5.50 7.87 5.60
N ASP A 359 -5.98 7.70 6.84
CA ASP A 359 -7.19 8.38 7.33
C ASP A 359 -7.05 9.91 7.36
N ARG A 360 -5.81 10.38 7.43
CA ARG A 360 -5.39 11.78 7.42
C ARG A 360 -4.38 11.99 6.31
N GLN A 361 -4.72 12.81 5.32
CA GLN A 361 -3.86 13.08 4.16
C GLN A 361 -3.76 14.58 3.92
N LEU A 362 -2.53 15.08 3.77
CA LEU A 362 -2.26 16.46 3.42
C LEU A 362 -2.33 16.65 1.89
N VAL A 363 -3.09 17.65 1.47
CA VAL A 363 -3.23 18.06 0.07
C VAL A 363 -3.11 19.58 -0.03
N HIS A 364 -2.71 20.06 -1.20
CA HIS A 364 -2.55 21.47 -1.50
C HIS A 364 -3.65 21.90 -2.45
N ILE A 365 -4.43 22.92 -2.08
CA ILE A 365 -5.59 23.35 -2.84
C ILE A 365 -5.46 24.81 -3.22
N GLN A 366 -5.47 25.06 -4.53
CA GLN A 366 -5.59 26.39 -5.10
C GLN A 366 -7.07 26.76 -5.18
N VAL A 367 -7.45 27.88 -4.58
CA VAL A 367 -8.82 28.40 -4.66
C VAL A 367 -8.90 29.43 -5.78
N VAL A 368 -9.58 29.09 -6.86
CA VAL A 368 -9.69 29.81 -8.14
C VAL A 368 -8.33 30.05 -8.77
N GLU A 369 -7.51 30.95 -8.22
CA GLU A 369 -6.16 31.30 -8.67
C GLU A 369 -5.27 31.67 -7.45
N GLY A 370 -3.98 31.87 -7.68
CA GLY A 370 -3.01 32.25 -6.64
C GLY A 370 -2.39 31.07 -5.88
N GLU A 371 -1.90 31.32 -4.67
CA GLU A 371 -1.13 30.32 -3.91
C GLU A 371 -1.97 29.13 -3.43
N TYR A 372 -1.31 27.98 -3.34
CA TYR A 372 -1.89 26.77 -2.76
C TYR A 372 -1.99 26.90 -1.25
N LEU A 373 -3.17 26.57 -0.72
CA LEU A 373 -3.40 26.47 0.70
C LEU A 373 -3.34 24.99 1.12
N PRO A 374 -2.71 24.65 2.24
CA PRO A 374 -2.68 23.27 2.72
C PRO A 374 -4.00 22.88 3.39
N PHE A 375 -4.48 21.69 3.07
CA PHE A 375 -5.68 21.07 3.60
C PHE A 375 -5.40 19.65 4.11
N LEU A 376 -6.13 19.26 5.14
CA LEU A 376 -6.14 17.90 5.67
C LEU A 376 -7.43 17.20 5.25
N VAL A 377 -7.31 16.16 4.43
CA VAL A 377 -8.38 15.20 4.13
C VAL A 377 -8.55 14.31 5.35
N CYS A 378 -9.69 14.39 6.02
CA CYS A 378 -10.02 13.62 7.22
C CYS A 378 -11.14 12.62 6.87
N ARG A 379 -10.76 11.39 6.53
CA ARG A 379 -11.70 10.38 6.02
C ARG A 379 -12.64 9.86 7.10
N GLY A 380 -12.13 9.63 8.30
CA GLY A 380 -12.91 9.17 9.46
C GLY A 380 -13.99 10.16 9.90
N GLU A 381 -13.73 11.47 9.72
CA GLU A 381 -14.68 12.54 10.00
C GLU A 381 -15.53 12.94 8.79
N GLY A 382 -15.15 12.52 7.59
CA GLY A 382 -15.83 12.90 6.36
C GLY A 382 -15.71 14.40 6.07
N VAL A 383 -14.53 15.01 6.29
CA VAL A 383 -14.30 16.44 6.04
C VAL A 383 -12.94 16.71 5.41
N LEU A 384 -12.84 17.83 4.69
CA LEU A 384 -11.61 18.40 4.15
C LEU A 384 -11.37 19.74 4.86
N LYS A 385 -10.36 19.82 5.73
CA LYS A 385 -10.12 20.97 6.61
C LYS A 385 -8.96 21.82 6.08
N ALA A 386 -9.15 23.13 5.93
CA ALA A 386 -8.03 24.04 5.74
C ALA A 386 -7.19 24.06 7.04
N LEU A 387 -5.86 23.94 6.92
CA LEU A 387 -4.98 24.04 8.09
C LEU A 387 -5.07 25.43 8.72
N ASN A 388 -5.07 26.47 7.90
CA ASN A 388 -5.28 27.85 8.34
C ASN A 388 -6.67 28.35 7.90
N ALA A 389 -7.62 28.31 8.85
CA ALA A 389 -8.99 28.75 8.60
C ALA A 389 -9.11 30.25 8.32
N GLU A 390 -8.21 31.08 8.88
CA GLU A 390 -8.23 32.53 8.69
C GLU A 390 -7.79 32.90 7.27
N LYS A 391 -6.65 32.36 6.81
CA LYS A 391 -6.19 32.52 5.42
C LYS A 391 -7.23 32.01 4.42
N PHE A 392 -7.85 30.86 4.71
CA PHE A 392 -8.95 30.35 3.89
C PHE A 392 -10.13 31.33 3.84
N ARG A 393 -10.58 31.82 5.00
CA ARG A 393 -11.68 32.79 5.09
C ARG A 393 -11.36 34.08 4.35
N GLU A 394 -10.13 34.59 4.47
CA GLU A 394 -9.69 35.81 3.80
C GLU A 394 -9.71 35.64 2.28
N LYS A 395 -9.18 34.53 1.78
CA LYS A 395 -9.19 34.20 0.35
C LYS A 395 -10.61 34.09 -0.21
N PHE A 396 -11.51 33.39 0.49
CA PHE A 396 -12.89 33.19 0.03
C PHE A 396 -13.76 34.46 0.11
N LEU A 397 -13.68 35.21 1.21
CA LEU A 397 -14.56 36.36 1.46
C LEU A 397 -14.04 37.67 0.89
N PHE A 398 -12.72 37.93 0.98
CA PHE A 398 -12.17 39.26 0.68
C PHE A 398 -11.44 39.31 -0.66
N GLU A 399 -10.74 38.25 -1.06
CA GLU A 399 -9.99 38.25 -2.32
C GLU A 399 -10.88 37.85 -3.51
N ILE A 400 -11.57 36.72 -3.40
CA ILE A 400 -12.34 36.14 -4.51
C ILE A 400 -13.82 36.53 -4.44
N ASN A 401 -14.31 36.85 -3.23
CA ASN A 401 -15.70 37.24 -2.96
C ASN A 401 -16.72 36.19 -3.48
N ILE A 402 -16.50 34.92 -3.15
CA ILE A 402 -17.44 33.83 -3.47
C ILE A 402 -18.54 33.82 -2.41
N PRO A 403 -19.82 34.06 -2.77
CA PRO A 403 -20.90 34.07 -1.80
C PRO A 403 -21.19 32.65 -1.27
N ALA A 404 -21.68 32.57 -0.03
CA ALA A 404 -22.27 31.34 0.47
C ALA A 404 -23.46 30.94 -0.43
N GLY A 405 -23.59 29.66 -0.74
CA GLY A 405 -24.57 29.16 -1.71
C GLY A 405 -24.01 28.88 -3.10
N THR A 406 -22.80 29.34 -3.42
CA THR A 406 -22.15 29.03 -4.70
C THR A 406 -21.80 27.53 -4.78
N LYS A 407 -22.08 26.94 -5.94
CA LYS A 407 -21.65 25.58 -6.25
C LYS A 407 -20.20 25.61 -6.72
N LEU A 408 -19.36 24.75 -6.17
CA LEU A 408 -17.93 24.70 -6.46
C LEU A 408 -17.55 23.35 -7.04
N TRP A 409 -16.40 23.27 -7.71
CA TRP A 409 -15.84 22.04 -8.27
C TRP A 409 -14.39 21.89 -7.84
N VAL A 410 -13.97 20.64 -7.62
CA VAL A 410 -12.58 20.24 -7.38
C VAL A 410 -12.03 19.59 -8.64
N GLU A 411 -10.94 20.13 -9.15
CA GLU A 411 -10.13 19.56 -10.22
C GLU A 411 -8.84 19.00 -9.65
N TYR A 412 -8.49 17.78 -10.07
CA TYR A 412 -7.20 17.17 -9.79
C TYR A 412 -6.16 17.73 -10.77
N GLN A 413 -5.03 18.22 -10.25
CA GLN A 413 -3.93 18.72 -11.09
C GLN A 413 -2.74 17.76 -11.04
N THR A 414 -2.27 17.43 -9.84
CA THR A 414 -1.17 16.49 -9.60
C THR A 414 -1.47 15.62 -8.38
N SER A 415 -0.58 14.69 -8.02
CA SER A 415 -0.80 13.70 -6.95
C SER A 415 -1.21 14.30 -5.59
N HIS A 416 -0.84 15.56 -5.32
CA HIS A 416 -1.17 16.26 -4.08
C HIS A 416 -1.72 17.67 -4.29
N GLU A 417 -1.94 18.09 -5.53
CA GLU A 417 -2.40 19.44 -5.86
C GLU A 417 -3.76 19.42 -6.55
N TYR A 418 -4.63 20.30 -6.08
CA TYR A 418 -6.01 20.40 -6.51
C TYR A 418 -6.39 21.86 -6.72
N ARG A 419 -7.40 22.08 -7.56
CA ARG A 419 -7.99 23.38 -7.78
C ARG A 419 -9.47 23.37 -7.41
N ILE A 420 -9.89 24.28 -6.54
CA ILE A 420 -11.30 24.58 -6.28
C ILE A 420 -11.70 25.79 -7.11
N PHE A 421 -12.73 25.68 -7.94
CA PHE A 421 -13.23 26.81 -8.72
C PHE A 421 -14.74 26.75 -8.89
N PRO A 422 -15.41 27.91 -9.02
CA PRO A 422 -16.80 27.97 -9.44
C PRO A 422 -16.86 27.86 -10.98
N ARG A 423 -17.92 27.26 -11.52
CA ARG A 423 -18.11 27.22 -12.99
C ARG A 423 -18.85 28.48 -13.43
N PRO A 424 -18.33 29.22 -14.43
CA PRO A 424 -19.03 30.38 -14.93
C PRO A 424 -20.39 29.98 -15.50
N LEU A 425 -21.42 30.75 -15.18
CA LEU A 425 -22.71 30.63 -15.82
C LEU A 425 -22.62 31.22 -17.24
N PRO A 426 -23.34 30.64 -18.24
CA PRO A 426 -23.36 31.18 -19.60
C PRO A 426 -23.85 32.63 -19.65
N GLU A 427 -24.78 32.97 -18.75
CA GLU A 427 -25.33 34.31 -18.56
C GLU A 427 -25.47 34.58 -17.05
N PRO A 428 -25.19 35.80 -16.57
CA PRO A 428 -25.40 36.16 -15.17
C PRO A 428 -26.85 35.94 -14.78
N LYS A 429 -27.08 35.36 -13.59
CA LYS A 429 -28.43 35.11 -13.07
C LYS A 429 -28.70 36.01 -11.87
N PRO A 430 -29.80 36.77 -11.86
CA PRO A 430 -30.23 37.45 -10.64
C PRO A 430 -30.72 36.41 -9.64
N VAL A 431 -30.10 36.38 -8.46
CA VAL A 431 -30.48 35.50 -7.36
C VAL A 431 -30.94 36.36 -6.19
N LYS A 432 -32.11 36.02 -5.65
CA LYS A 432 -32.64 36.66 -4.44
C LYS A 432 -31.81 36.22 -3.23
N CYS A 433 -31.10 37.18 -2.66
CA CYS A 433 -30.21 36.98 -1.52
C CYS A 433 -30.80 37.68 -0.30
N LYS A 434 -30.77 36.98 0.84
CA LYS A 434 -31.06 37.57 2.14
C LYS A 434 -29.77 38.15 2.71
N LEU A 435 -29.70 39.47 2.80
CA LEU A 435 -28.59 40.16 3.45
C LEU A 435 -28.95 40.40 4.91
N ALA A 436 -27.99 40.16 5.79
CA ALA A 436 -28.10 40.48 7.21
C ALA A 436 -26.95 41.42 7.56
N TYR A 437 -27.26 42.66 7.94
CA TYR A 437 -26.25 43.64 8.33
C TYR A 437 -26.71 44.46 9.53
N MET A 438 -25.75 45.09 10.20
CA MET A 438 -25.99 45.91 11.38
C MET A 438 -26.08 47.38 10.97
N GLU A 439 -27.23 48.00 11.21
CA GLU A 439 -27.45 49.43 10.97
C GLU A 439 -28.01 50.07 12.24
N GLU A 440 -27.38 51.13 12.74
CA GLU A 440 -27.78 51.81 13.99
C GLU A 440 -28.02 50.87 15.19
N ARG A 441 -27.20 49.81 15.31
CA ARG A 441 -27.33 48.72 16.32
C ARG A 441 -28.58 47.85 16.19
N LYS A 442 -29.30 47.91 15.06
CA LYS A 442 -30.38 46.99 14.72
C LYS A 442 -29.88 46.03 13.65
N LEU A 443 -30.25 44.76 13.79
CA LEU A 443 -30.09 43.79 12.73
C LEU A 443 -31.13 44.09 11.66
N VAL A 444 -30.67 44.48 10.48
CA VAL A 444 -31.51 44.69 9.30
C VAL A 444 -31.37 43.45 8.41
N LEU A 445 -32.52 42.89 8.04
CA LEU A 445 -32.63 41.82 7.07
C LEU A 445 -33.22 42.42 5.80
N ASP A 446 -32.47 42.38 4.72
CA ASP A 446 -32.90 42.89 3.42
C ASP A 446 -32.92 41.76 2.38
N GLU A 447 -33.82 41.87 1.41
CA GLU A 447 -33.90 40.96 0.27
C GLU A 447 -33.52 41.73 -0.99
N THR A 448 -32.33 41.45 -1.51
CA THR A 448 -31.84 42.06 -2.75
C THR A 448 -31.62 41.00 -3.82
N GLU A 449 -31.71 41.39 -5.08
CA GLU A 449 -31.25 40.58 -6.20
C GLU A 449 -29.78 40.91 -6.47
N ILE A 450 -28.94 39.87 -6.41
CA ILE A 450 -27.52 39.98 -6.75
C ILE A 450 -27.31 39.19 -8.03
N GLU A 451 -26.65 39.80 -9.01
CA GLU A 451 -26.23 39.08 -10.21
C GLU A 451 -25.08 38.14 -9.86
N ILE A 452 -25.33 36.84 -10.02
CA ILE A 452 -24.35 35.80 -9.81
C ILE A 452 -23.81 35.38 -11.18
N PHE A 453 -22.49 35.42 -11.30
CA PHE A 453 -21.77 35.06 -12.52
C PHE A 453 -21.33 33.59 -12.54
N PHE A 454 -21.47 32.86 -11.43
CA PHE A 454 -20.98 31.50 -11.25
C PHE A 454 -21.69 30.70 -10.14
#